data_AF-A0AAQ4FNG3-F1
#
_entry.id   AF-A0AAQ4FNG3-F1
#
_cell.length_a   1.000
_cell.length_b   1.000
_cell.length_c   1.000
_cell.angle_alpha   90.00
_cell.angle_beta   90.00
_cell.angle_gamma   90.00
#
_symmetry.space_group_name_H-M   'P 1'
#
loop_
_entity.id
_entity.type
_entity.pdbx_description
1 polymer ?
#
loop_
_entity_poly.entity_id
_entity_poly.type
_entity_poly.pdbx_seq_one_letter_code
_entity_poly.pdbx_strand_id
1 'polypeptide(L)'
;MVLLTKISEDAIVENLRKRYMDDQIFTYIGPVLVSVNPFKQLPYFTNKQIDQYQGAASYENPPHIYALADTMYRNMVIDCERQCVIIS
;
A
#
# COMPACT_ATOMS: atom_id res chain seq x y z
N MET A 1 2.48 -3.24 7.57
CA MET A 1 1.78 -2.16 8.30
C MET A 1 2.82 -1.34 9.05
N VAL A 2 2.79 0.00 8.99
CA VAL A 2 3.71 0.80 9.83
C VAL A 2 3.11 0.87 11.24
N LEU A 3 3.82 0.28 12.20
CA LEU A 3 3.47 0.37 13.62
C LEU A 3 4.24 1.56 14.21
N LEU A 4 3.59 2.73 14.23
CA LEU A 4 4.13 3.89 14.94
C LEU A 4 3.77 3.76 16.43
N THR A 5 4.78 3.79 17.29
CA THR A 5 4.59 3.79 18.76
C THR A 5 4.02 5.12 19.28
N LYS A 6 4.20 6.21 18.51
CA LYS A 6 3.57 7.51 18.74
C LYS A 6 2.90 7.99 17.46
N ILE A 7 1.60 8.23 17.52
CA ILE A 7 0.83 8.81 16.42
C ILE A 7 0.91 10.33 16.55
N SER A 8 1.98 10.94 16.02
CA SER A 8 2.07 12.39 15.83
C SER A 8 2.33 12.70 14.36
N GLU A 9 1.89 13.86 13.89
CA GLU A 9 2.12 14.32 12.51
C GLU A 9 3.60 14.30 12.16
N ASP A 10 4.46 14.82 13.05
CA ASP A 10 5.92 14.80 12.89
C ASP A 10 6.48 13.38 12.73
N ALA A 11 5.98 12.42 13.51
CA ALA A 11 6.45 11.03 13.43
C ALA A 11 6.03 10.35 12.12
N ILE A 12 4.83 10.67 11.63
CA ILE A 12 4.33 10.17 10.33
C ILE A 12 5.19 10.76 9.20
N VAL A 13 5.40 12.08 9.21
CA VAL A 13 6.20 12.77 8.19
C VAL A 13 7.63 12.24 8.18
N GLU A 14 8.26 12.09 9.34
CA GLU A 14 9.63 11.57 9.44
C GLU A 14 9.72 10.11 8.95
N ASN A 15 8.70 9.28 9.23
CA ASN A 15 8.66 7.92 8.72
C ASN A 15 8.47 7.86 7.20
N LEU A 16 7.57 8.68 6.64
CA LEU A 16 7.39 8.81 5.19
C LEU A 16 8.68 9.29 4.52
N ARG A 17 9.38 10.26 5.12
CA ARG A 17 10.67 10.76 4.64
C ARG A 17 11.73 9.67 4.60
N LYS A 18 11.88 8.88 5.68
CA LYS A 18 12.83 7.76 5.71
C LYS A 18 12.52 6.72 4.64
N ARG A 19 11.25 6.31 4.53
CA ARG A 19 10.80 5.33 3.52
C ARG A 19 11.02 5.83 2.10
N TYR A 20 10.79 7.12 1.85
CA TYR A 20 11.05 7.74 0.56
C TYR A 20 12.54 7.71 0.19
N MET A 21 13.44 7.95 1.15
CA MET A 21 14.90 7.84 0.94
C MET A 21 15.34 6.40 0.63
N ASP A 22 14.59 5.41 1.10
CA ASP A 22 14.80 3.97 0.83
C ASP A 22 14.01 3.47 -0.41
N ASP A 23 13.54 4.37 -1.28
CA ASP A 23 12.74 4.08 -2.47
C ASP A 23 11.40 3.37 -2.22
N GLN A 24 10.93 3.34 -0.97
CA GLN A 24 9.64 2.77 -0.60
C GLN A 24 8.52 3.81 -0.74
N ILE A 25 7.92 3.87 -1.93
CA ILE A 25 6.88 4.86 -2.27
C ILE A 25 5.52 4.57 -1.64
N PHE A 26 5.24 3.32 -1.28
CA PHE A 26 3.96 2.87 -0.72
C PHE A 26 4.07 2.62 0.78
N THR A 27 3.11 3.14 1.54
CA THR A 27 3.09 3.04 3.00
C THR A 27 1.67 2.85 3.51
N TYR A 28 1.42 1.80 4.30
CA TYR A 28 0.13 1.64 4.99
C TYR A 28 0.09 2.49 6.26
N ILE A 29 -0.95 3.32 6.37
CA ILE A 29 -1.33 4.06 7.58
C ILE A 29 -2.77 3.65 7.93
N GLY A 30 -2.91 2.69 8.83
CA GLY A 30 -4.20 2.08 9.14
C GLY A 30 -4.84 1.46 7.88
N PRO A 31 -6.10 1.81 7.54
CA PRO A 31 -6.77 1.33 6.33
C PRO A 31 -6.34 2.06 5.05
N VAL A 32 -5.57 3.15 5.17
CA VAL A 32 -5.18 4.00 4.03
C VAL A 32 -3.82 3.57 3.49
N LEU A 33 -3.70 3.52 2.17
CA LEU A 33 -2.43 3.38 1.47
C LEU A 33 -1.96 4.76 1.01
N VAL A 34 -0.86 5.23 1.58
CA VAL A 34 -0.20 6.47 1.16
C VAL A 34 0.83 6.15 0.09
N SER A 35 0.78 6.88 -1.03
CA SER A 35 1.74 6.81 -2.13
C SER A 35 2.46 8.14 -2.28
N VAL A 36 3.79 8.13 -2.28
CA VAL A 36 4.62 9.33 -2.50
C VAL A 36 5.28 9.23 -3.87
N ASN A 37 5.10 10.24 -4.72
CA ASN A 37 5.67 10.24 -6.07
C ASN A 37 7.21 10.32 -6.02
N PRO A 38 7.95 9.32 -6.56
CA PRO A 38 9.41 9.31 -6.54
C PRO A 38 10.08 10.24 -7.58
N PHE A 39 9.31 10.80 -8.52
CA PHE A 39 9.82 11.58 -9.66
C PHE A 39 10.90 10.85 -10.51
N LYS A 40 10.96 9.53 -10.40
CA LYS A 40 11.82 8.63 -11.17
C LYS A 40 11.06 7.35 -11.51
N GLN A 41 11.47 6.65 -12.56
CA GLN A 41 10.93 5.33 -12.84
C GLN A 41 11.49 4.32 -11.84
N LEU A 42 10.58 3.53 -11.25
CA LEU A 42 10.89 2.43 -10.35
C LEU A 42 10.26 1.15 -10.91
N PRO A 43 10.87 -0.02 -10.74
CA PRO A 43 10.36 -1.29 -11.24
C PRO A 43 9.20 -1.82 -10.37
N TYR A 44 8.16 -1.00 -10.14
CA TYR A 44 7.00 -1.30 -9.29
C TYR A 44 5.75 -1.80 -10.03
N PHE A 45 5.75 -1.75 -11.36
CA PHE A 45 4.61 -2.15 -12.17
C PHE A 45 5.01 -3.25 -13.15
N THR A 46 5.41 -4.39 -12.60
CA THR A 46 5.79 -5.58 -13.38
C THR A 46 4.83 -6.74 -13.13
N ASN A 47 4.69 -7.63 -14.11
CA ASN A 47 3.84 -8.84 -13.99
C ASN A 47 4.23 -9.68 -12.77
N LYS A 48 5.54 -9.75 -12.45
CA LYS A 48 6.05 -10.44 -11.26
C LYS A 48 5.43 -9.93 -9.96
N GLN A 49 5.19 -8.63 -9.84
CA GLN A 49 4.54 -8.06 -8.66
C GLN A 49 3.05 -8.41 -8.64
N ILE A 50 2.37 -8.38 -9.78
CA ILE A 50 0.96 -8.80 -9.87
C ILE A 50 0.82 -10.23 -9.33
N ASP A 51 1.66 -11.16 -9.81
CA ASP A 51 1.66 -12.56 -9.38
C ASP A 51 1.97 -12.71 -7.89
N GLN A 52 2.88 -11.87 -7.35
CA GLN A 52 3.23 -11.88 -5.93
C GLN A 52 2.08 -11.42 -5.02
N TYR A 53 1.28 -10.44 -5.48
CA TYR A 53 0.22 -9.82 -4.67
C TYR A 53 -1.13 -10.51 -4.83
N GLN A 54 -1.34 -11.28 -5.90
CA GLN A 54 -2.58 -12.01 -6.14
C GLN A 54 -2.78 -13.11 -5.08
N GLY A 55 -3.90 -13.07 -4.37
CA GLY A 55 -4.26 -14.06 -3.34
C GLY A 55 -3.44 -14.01 -2.04
N ALA A 56 -2.42 -13.17 -1.96
CA ALA A 56 -1.61 -13.01 -0.75
C ALA A 56 -2.35 -12.19 0.33
N ALA A 57 -2.04 -12.44 1.60
CA ALA A 57 -2.55 -11.59 2.67
C ALA A 57 -1.79 -10.25 2.72
N SER A 58 -2.47 -9.17 3.11
CA SER A 58 -1.92 -7.81 3.08
C SER A 58 -0.71 -7.59 4.01
N TYR A 59 -0.46 -8.52 4.94
CA TYR A 59 0.70 -8.51 5.84
C TYR A 59 1.88 -9.37 5.35
N GLU A 60 1.68 -10.25 4.37
CA GLU A 60 2.73 -11.12 3.83
C GLU A 60 3.68 -10.36 2.91
N ASN A 61 3.15 -9.36 2.21
CA ASN A 61 3.89 -8.56 1.25
C ASN A 61 4.03 -7.10 1.70
N PRO A 62 5.06 -6.38 1.21
CA PRO A 62 5.21 -4.95 1.50
C PRO A 62 4.03 -4.15 0.92
N PRO A 63 3.74 -2.96 1.47
CA PRO A 63 2.62 -2.14 1.03
C PRO A 63 2.66 -1.88 -0.47
N HIS A 64 1.53 -2.12 -1.15
CA HIS A 64 1.43 -1.94 -2.60
C HIS A 64 -0.01 -1.73 -3.03
N ILE A 65 -0.20 -1.06 -4.17
CA ILE A 65 -1.53 -0.86 -4.75
C ILE A 65 -2.18 -2.17 -5.19
N TYR A 66 -1.40 -3.14 -5.65
CA TYR A 66 -1.91 -4.46 -6.03
C TYR A 66 -2.47 -5.26 -4.86
N ALA A 67 -1.89 -5.15 -3.66
CA ALA A 67 -2.46 -5.74 -2.47
C ALA A 67 -3.84 -5.13 -2.14
N LEU A 68 -4.00 -3.81 -2.31
CA LEU A 68 -5.28 -3.12 -2.12
C LEU A 68 -6.31 -3.58 -3.16
N ALA A 69 -5.91 -3.65 -4.44
CA ALA A 69 -6.79 -4.09 -5.53
C ALA A 69 -7.25 -5.54 -5.34
N ASP A 70 -6.34 -6.45 -4.98
CA ASP A 70 -6.66 -7.86 -4.71
C ASP A 70 -7.61 -8.01 -3.52
N THR A 71 -7.37 -7.26 -2.43
CA THR A 71 -8.26 -7.27 -1.25
C THR A 71 -9.66 -6.79 -1.62
N MET A 72 -9.77 -5.70 -2.38
CA MET A 72 -11.07 -5.18 -2.85
C MET A 72 -11.78 -6.17 -3.77
N TYR A 73 -11.04 -6.79 -4.69
CA TYR A 73 -11.61 -7.81 -5.57
C TYR A 73 -12.13 -9.02 -4.79
N ARG A 74 -11.36 -9.52 -3.82
CA ARG A 74 -11.80 -10.63 -2.96
C ARG A 74 -13.03 -10.28 -2.14
N ASN A 75 -13.06 -9.11 -1.50
CA ASN A 75 -14.23 -8.67 -0.74
C ASN A 75 -15.46 -8.55 -1.63
N MET A 76 -15.31 -8.00 -2.85
CA MET A 76 -16.41 -7.93 -3.82
C MET A 76 -16.99 -9.32 -4.13
N VAL A 77 -16.14 -10.33 -4.28
CA VAL A 77 -16.56 -11.71 -4.61
C VAL A 77 -17.15 -12.44 -3.39
N ILE A 78 -16.54 -12.28 -2.21
CA ILE A 78 -16.97 -12.95 -0.97
C ILE A 78 -18.29 -12.37 -0.46
N ASP A 79 -18.37 -11.04 -0.36
CA ASP A 79 -19.51 -10.35 0.23
C ASP A 79 -20.64 -10.13 -0.79
N CYS A 80 -20.36 -10.34 -2.09
CA CYS A 80 -21.26 -10.00 -3.20
C CYS A 80 -21.71 -8.52 -3.18
N GLU A 81 -20.87 -7.63 -2.64
CA GLU A 81 -21.15 -6.21 -2.50
C GLU A 81 -20.19 -5.33 -3.32
N ARG A 82 -20.69 -4.17 -3.74
CA ARG A 82 -19.92 -3.19 -4.52
C ARG A 82 -18.86 -2.54 -3.64
N GLN A 83 -17.63 -2.54 -4.14
CA GLN A 83 -16.48 -1.94 -3.47
C GLN A 83 -16.14 -0.58 -4.09
N CYS A 84 -15.63 0.36 -3.30
CA CYS A 84 -15.24 1.69 -3.74
C CYS A 84 -13.85 2.07 -3.20
N VAL A 85 -12.99 2.59 -4.07
CA VAL A 85 -11.68 3.13 -3.69
C VAL A 85 -11.69 4.63 -3.96
N ILE A 86 -11.37 5.43 -2.94
CA ILE A 86 -11.23 6.88 -3.06
C ILE A 86 -9.74 7.20 -3.20
N ILE A 87 -9.38 7.90 -4.27
CA ILE A 87 -8.02 8.38 -4.55
C ILE A 87 -8.04 9.90 -4.44
N SER A 88 -7.16 10.47 -3.61
CA SER A 88 -7.01 11.91 -3.37
C SER A 88 -5.59 12.39 -3.65
#